data_AF-A0A2S8F5G0-F1
#
_entry.id   AF-A0A2S8F5G0-F1
#
_cell.length_a   1.000
_cell.length_b   1.000
_cell.length_c   1.000
_cell.angle_alpha   90.00
_cell.angle_beta   90.00
_cell.angle_gamma   90.00
#
_symmetry.space_group_name_H-M   'P 1'
#
loop_
_entity.id
_entity.type
_entity.pdbx_description
1 polymer ?
#
loop_
_entity_poly.entity_id
_entity_poly.type
_entity_poly.pdbx_seq_one_letter_code
_entity_poly.pdbx_strand_id
1 'polypeptide(L)'
;MSYDRNEFFHPDGTAKTSAERQAYRDQRDLNRSRAKKAADEARQRDAAKASPYEKRIAELKAQKKYATPADREGINRRLAMLEPAQEKWEAEQSQAKWQADFDRSQSAQNAMTSIDLIKKSGRALYPGATQEQLDRLISMADVRHEYPDPDSFGSEFFSLLGEVEEAEIKRANQEASDKRLEANRLEAEATKAELQAAEAKQRRESLPGGGHE
;
A
#
# COMPACT_ATOMS: atom_id res chain seq x y z
N MET A 1 46.72 18.17 -10.17
CA MET A 1 45.73 17.69 -11.15
C MET A 1 46.03 16.22 -11.41
N SER A 2 45.16 15.31 -10.96
CA SER A 2 45.30 13.88 -11.27
C SER A 2 44.73 13.65 -12.67
N TYR A 3 45.56 13.24 -13.63
CA TYR A 3 45.06 12.81 -14.94
C TYR A 3 44.47 11.41 -14.76
N ASP A 4 43.17 11.28 -14.97
CA ASP A 4 42.50 9.98 -14.95
C ASP A 4 43.07 9.16 -16.12
N ARG A 5 43.81 8.08 -15.82
CA ARG A 5 44.54 7.28 -16.84
C ARG A 5 43.63 6.75 -17.96
N ASN A 6 42.33 6.69 -17.69
CA ASN A 6 41.27 6.30 -18.61
C ASN A 6 41.02 7.29 -19.76
N GLU A 7 41.52 8.53 -19.71
CA GLU A 7 41.34 9.51 -20.80
C GLU A 7 42.20 9.18 -22.02
N PHE A 8 43.37 8.57 -21.84
CA PHE A 8 44.35 8.36 -22.92
C PHE A 8 44.59 6.89 -23.28
N PHE A 9 44.23 5.96 -22.39
CA PHE A 9 44.47 4.54 -22.56
C PHE A 9 43.21 3.72 -22.30
N HIS A 10 43.08 2.60 -23.01
CA HIS A 10 42.11 1.55 -22.74
C HIS A 10 42.54 0.75 -21.49
N PRO A 11 41.62 0.01 -20.83
CA PRO A 11 41.94 -0.78 -19.63
C PRO A 11 43.01 -1.86 -19.85
N ASP A 12 43.20 -2.29 -21.09
CA ASP A 12 44.24 -3.23 -21.52
C ASP A 12 45.63 -2.56 -21.73
N GLY A 13 45.73 -1.25 -21.47
CA GLY A 13 46.96 -0.47 -21.58
C GLY A 13 47.25 0.06 -22.99
N THR A 14 46.41 -0.22 -23.99
CA THR A 14 46.57 0.30 -25.35
C THR A 14 46.16 1.79 -25.42
N ALA A 15 46.84 2.57 -26.26
CA ALA A 15 46.52 4.00 -26.41
C ALA A 15 45.22 4.19 -27.20
N LYS A 16 44.31 5.02 -26.68
CA LYS A 16 43.10 5.40 -27.39
C LYS A 16 43.45 6.22 -28.64
N THR A 17 42.66 6.08 -29.69
CA THR A 17 42.74 6.93 -30.88
C THR A 17 42.28 8.35 -30.56
N SER A 18 42.62 9.32 -31.41
CA SER A 18 42.20 10.72 -31.22
C SER A 18 40.67 10.87 -31.23
N ALA A 19 39.96 10.06 -32.01
CA ALA A 19 38.49 10.06 -32.05
C ALA A 19 37.89 9.53 -30.73
N GLU A 20 38.45 8.45 -30.17
CA GLU A 20 38.00 7.89 -28.88
C GLU A 20 38.27 8.84 -27.71
N ARG A 21 39.39 9.56 -27.73
CA ARG A 21 39.68 10.62 -26.74
C ARG A 21 38.69 11.77 -26.84
N GLN A 22 38.32 12.18 -28.05
CA GLN A 22 37.33 13.23 -28.26
C GLN A 22 35.95 12.79 -27.79
N ALA A 23 35.51 11.59 -28.17
CA ALA A 23 34.24 11.02 -27.72
C ALA A 23 34.17 10.89 -26.19
N TYR A 24 35.28 10.53 -25.53
CA TYR A 24 35.36 10.50 -24.07
C TYR A 24 35.20 11.88 -23.44
N ARG A 25 35.83 12.92 -24.02
CA ARG A 25 35.68 14.31 -23.55
C ARG A 25 34.25 14.80 -23.71
N ASP A 26 33.65 14.58 -24.88
CA ASP A 26 32.28 14.95 -25.17
C ASP A 26 31.30 14.25 -24.21
N GLN A 27 31.53 12.96 -23.93
CA GLN A 27 30.75 12.19 -22.95
C GLN A 27 30.93 12.72 -21.52
N ARG A 28 32.16 13.09 -21.13
CA ARG A 28 32.44 13.66 -19.82
C ARG A 28 31.76 15.01 -19.64
N ASP A 29 31.80 15.87 -20.65
CA ASP A 29 31.17 17.18 -20.63
C ASP A 29 29.65 17.08 -20.65
N LEU A 30 29.10 16.12 -21.39
CA LEU A 30 27.68 15.77 -21.35
C LEU A 30 27.25 15.29 -19.95
N ASN A 31 28.03 14.41 -19.32
CA ASN A 31 27.77 13.93 -17.97
C ASN A 31 27.86 15.07 -16.94
N ARG A 32 28.84 15.97 -17.09
CA ARG A 32 28.98 17.16 -16.22
C ARG A 32 27.80 18.12 -16.38
N SER A 33 27.34 18.32 -17.62
CA SER A 33 26.16 19.13 -17.92
C SER A 33 24.89 18.52 -17.31
N ARG A 34 24.71 17.20 -17.44
CA ARG A 34 23.59 16.46 -16.80
C ARG A 34 23.65 16.55 -15.28
N ALA A 35 24.81 16.37 -14.67
CA ALA A 35 24.98 16.49 -13.22
C ALA A 35 24.69 17.91 -12.71
N LYS A 36 25.14 18.93 -13.44
CA LYS A 36 24.82 20.34 -13.13
C LYS A 36 23.32 20.58 -13.22
N LYS A 37 22.66 20.12 -14.29
CA LYS A 37 21.21 20.24 -14.46
C LYS A 37 20.45 19.52 -13.34
N ALA A 38 20.85 18.31 -12.96
CA ALA A 38 20.26 17.58 -11.85
C ALA A 38 20.45 18.29 -10.50
N ALA A 39 21.61 18.90 -10.25
CA ALA A 39 21.85 19.69 -9.05
C ALA A 39 21.05 21.00 -9.02
N ASP A 40 20.91 21.66 -10.17
CA ASP A 40 20.09 22.88 -10.30
C ASP A 40 18.59 22.54 -10.16
N GLU A 41 18.12 21.40 -10.71
CA GLU A 41 16.77 20.88 -10.49
C GLU A 41 16.52 20.51 -9.02
N ALA A 42 17.48 19.89 -8.34
CA ALA A 42 17.39 19.61 -6.90
C ALA A 42 17.30 20.91 -6.08
N ARG A 43 18.15 21.91 -6.37
CA ARG A 43 18.09 23.22 -5.71
C ARG A 43 16.80 23.98 -5.97
N GLN A 44 16.24 23.89 -7.18
CA GLN A 44 14.96 24.49 -7.51
C GLN A 44 13.81 23.79 -6.79
N ARG A 45 13.86 22.46 -6.64
CA ARG A 45 12.91 21.70 -5.82
C ARG A 45 13.00 22.08 -4.33
N ASP A 46 14.19 22.39 -3.82
CA ASP A 46 14.38 22.83 -2.44
C ASP A 46 13.91 24.28 -2.24
N ALA A 47 14.20 25.17 -3.19
CA ALA A 47 13.74 26.56 -3.14
C ALA A 47 12.21 26.71 -3.30
N ALA A 48 11.57 25.81 -4.05
CA ALA A 48 10.11 25.76 -4.20
C ALA A 48 9.37 25.24 -2.95
N LYS A 49 10.10 24.75 -1.94
CA LYS A 49 9.54 24.17 -0.70
C LYS A 49 9.79 25.01 0.55
N ALA A 50 10.54 26.11 0.45
CA ALA A 50 10.78 26.97 1.60
C ALA A 50 9.47 27.67 2.00
N SER A 51 9.01 27.42 3.23
CA SER A 51 7.80 28.04 3.76
C SER A 51 7.92 29.57 3.71
N PRO A 52 6.85 30.32 3.39
CA PRO A 52 6.89 31.78 3.39
C PRO A 52 7.29 32.38 4.76
N TYR A 53 7.18 31.59 5.83
CA TYR A 53 7.50 31.98 7.19
C TYR A 53 8.95 31.65 7.61
N GLU A 54 9.59 30.68 6.95
CA GLU A 54 10.85 30.07 7.39
C GLU A 54 11.98 31.11 7.52
N LYS A 55 12.15 31.94 6.49
CA LYS A 55 13.16 33.03 6.49
C LYS A 55 12.88 34.02 7.62
N ARG A 56 11.62 34.38 7.84
CA ARG A 56 11.23 35.36 8.86
C ARG A 56 11.41 34.82 10.27
N ILE A 57 11.12 33.55 10.49
CA ILE A 57 11.36 32.85 11.77
C ILE A 57 12.85 32.76 12.05
N ALA A 58 13.67 32.40 11.04
CA ALA A 58 15.13 32.36 11.17
C ALA A 58 15.71 33.73 11.54
N GLU A 59 15.25 34.81 10.90
CA GLU A 59 15.64 36.19 11.22
C GLU A 59 15.27 36.57 12.65
N LEU A 60 14.04 36.27 13.09
CA LEU A 60 13.58 36.57 14.46
C LEU A 60 14.34 35.77 15.51
N LYS A 61 14.63 34.48 15.25
CA LYS A 61 15.47 33.64 16.12
C LYS A 61 16.89 34.18 16.22
N ALA A 62 17.45 34.68 15.11
CA ALA A 62 18.78 35.31 15.11
C ALA A 62 18.77 36.65 15.88
N GLN A 63 17.76 37.50 15.67
CA GLN A 63 17.59 38.77 16.39
C GLN A 63 17.44 38.56 17.90
N LYS A 64 16.67 37.54 18.31
CA LYS A 64 16.45 37.20 19.73
C LYS A 64 17.75 36.97 20.51
N LYS A 65 18.79 36.42 19.86
CA LYS A 65 20.10 36.13 20.50
C LYS A 65 20.78 37.37 21.04
N TYR A 66 20.65 38.50 20.35
CA TYR A 66 21.33 39.76 20.67
C TYR A 66 20.38 40.84 21.21
N ALA A 67 19.08 40.55 21.32
CA ALA A 67 18.04 41.47 21.74
C ALA A 67 18.03 41.72 23.26
N THR A 68 17.61 42.93 23.67
CA THR A 68 17.36 43.29 25.07
C THR A 68 16.16 42.50 25.66
N PRO A 69 15.98 42.43 26.99
CA PRO A 69 14.84 41.74 27.59
C PRO A 69 13.47 42.22 27.07
N ALA A 70 13.29 43.53 26.87
CA ALA A 70 12.06 44.10 26.32
C ALA A 70 11.83 43.70 24.86
N ASP A 71 12.88 43.74 24.03
CA ASP A 71 12.81 43.34 22.62
C ASP A 71 12.58 41.84 22.46
N ARG A 72 13.14 41.02 23.37
CA ARG A 72 12.93 39.56 23.39
C ARG A 72 11.47 39.21 23.58
N GLU A 73 10.73 39.94 24.40
CA GLU A 73 9.29 39.70 24.60
C GLU A 73 8.50 39.96 23.31
N GLY A 74 8.79 41.08 22.63
CA GLY A 74 8.19 41.41 21.33
C GLY A 74 8.54 40.37 20.25
N ILE A 75 9.78 39.88 20.23
CA ILE A 75 10.23 38.82 19.30
C ILE A 75 9.54 37.49 19.62
N ASN A 76 9.40 37.12 20.90
CA ASN A 76 8.72 35.88 21.31
C ASN A 76 7.25 35.89 20.88
N ARG A 77 6.53 37.00 21.04
CA ARG A 77 5.13 37.11 20.58
C ARG A 77 5.03 36.91 19.07
N ARG A 78 5.97 37.45 18.28
CA ARG A 78 6.01 37.26 16.82
C ARG A 78 6.33 35.82 16.43
N LEU A 79 7.29 35.17 17.11
CA LEU A 79 7.61 33.77 16.89
C LEU A 79 6.40 32.87 17.20
N ALA A 80 5.72 33.11 18.32
CA ALA A 80 4.53 32.35 18.72
C ALA A 80 3.36 32.43 17.72
N MET A 81 3.31 33.49 16.89
CA MET A 81 2.33 33.58 15.80
C MET A 81 2.81 32.89 14.52
N LEU A 82 4.11 33.01 14.20
CA LEU A 82 4.65 32.54 12.94
C LEU A 82 4.97 31.04 12.93
N GLU A 83 5.44 30.48 14.05
CA GLU A 83 5.80 29.05 14.14
C GLU A 83 4.57 28.14 13.90
N PRO A 84 3.40 28.35 14.54
CA PRO A 84 2.20 27.56 14.22
C PRO A 84 1.69 27.78 12.80
N ALA A 85 1.87 29.00 12.25
CA ALA A 85 1.50 29.29 10.87
C ALA A 85 2.41 28.55 9.88
N GLN A 86 3.70 28.38 10.19
CA GLN A 86 4.63 27.55 9.43
C GLN A 86 4.22 26.08 9.49
N GLU A 87 3.97 25.54 10.67
CA GLU A 87 3.55 24.14 10.84
C GLU A 87 2.26 23.84 10.07
N LYS A 88 1.26 24.74 10.15
CA LYS A 88 0.02 24.60 9.39
C LYS A 88 0.26 24.62 7.88
N TRP A 89 1.10 25.53 7.39
CA TRP A 89 1.44 25.59 5.96
C TRP A 89 2.16 24.32 5.50
N GLU A 90 3.11 23.81 6.29
CA GLU A 90 3.83 22.57 5.98
C GLU A 90 2.89 21.37 5.93
N ALA A 91 1.95 21.28 6.89
CA ALA A 91 0.91 20.25 6.90
C ALA A 91 0.01 20.35 5.65
N GLU A 92 -0.44 21.56 5.28
CA GLU A 92 -1.24 21.80 4.07
C GLU A 92 -0.48 21.42 2.79
N GLN A 93 0.81 21.76 2.68
CA GLN A 93 1.63 21.37 1.53
C GLN A 93 1.86 19.85 1.48
N SER A 94 2.08 19.21 2.63
CA SER A 94 2.22 17.77 2.72
C SER A 94 0.93 17.08 2.25
N GLN A 95 -0.22 17.54 2.74
CA GLN A 95 -1.52 17.01 2.33
C GLN A 95 -1.82 17.26 0.85
N ALA A 96 -1.52 18.46 0.34
CA ALA A 96 -1.70 18.80 -1.07
C ALA A 96 -0.81 17.92 -1.98
N LYS A 97 0.44 17.67 -1.56
CA LYS A 97 1.34 16.76 -2.26
C LYS A 97 0.79 15.33 -2.23
N TRP A 98 0.40 14.85 -1.07
CA TRP A 98 -0.20 13.52 -0.91
C TRP A 98 -1.42 13.36 -1.82
N GLN A 99 -2.29 14.38 -1.89
CA GLN A 99 -3.46 14.35 -2.77
C GLN A 99 -3.07 14.32 -4.26
N ALA A 100 -2.07 15.11 -4.68
CA ALA A 100 -1.58 15.08 -6.05
C ALA A 100 -0.95 13.73 -6.44
N ASP A 101 -0.30 13.07 -5.49
CA ASP A 101 0.23 11.71 -5.66
C ASP A 101 -0.92 10.67 -5.66
N PHE A 102 -1.99 10.90 -4.87
CA PHE A 102 -3.16 10.03 -4.81
C PHE A 102 -3.92 9.99 -6.13
N ASP A 103 -4.08 11.15 -6.78
CA ASP A 103 -4.73 11.27 -8.08
C ASP A 103 -3.99 10.50 -9.18
N ARG A 104 -2.74 10.09 -8.94
CA ARG A 104 -1.90 9.28 -9.84
C ARG A 104 -1.76 7.82 -9.40
N SER A 105 -2.07 7.50 -8.15
CA SER A 105 -1.99 6.14 -7.62
C SER A 105 -3.27 5.36 -7.92
N GLN A 106 -3.17 4.42 -8.85
CA GLN A 106 -4.28 3.51 -9.15
C GLN A 106 -4.62 2.62 -7.96
N SER A 107 -3.60 2.18 -7.20
CA SER A 107 -3.78 1.33 -6.02
C SER A 107 -4.61 2.04 -4.94
N ALA A 108 -4.25 3.28 -4.61
CA ALA A 108 -4.96 4.07 -3.62
C ALA A 108 -6.41 4.38 -4.03
N GLN A 109 -6.63 4.69 -5.31
CA GLN A 109 -7.98 4.94 -5.85
C GLN A 109 -8.86 3.68 -5.81
N ASN A 110 -8.29 2.52 -6.16
CA ASN A 110 -8.99 1.25 -6.06
C ASN A 110 -9.33 0.93 -4.60
N ALA A 111 -8.40 1.16 -3.67
CA ALA A 111 -8.65 0.99 -2.24
C ALA A 111 -9.81 1.86 -1.74
N MET A 112 -9.84 3.15 -2.09
CA MET A 112 -10.97 4.04 -1.74
C MET A 112 -12.30 3.58 -2.35
N THR A 113 -12.28 3.12 -3.60
CA THR A 113 -13.47 2.57 -4.27
C THR A 113 -13.98 1.31 -3.57
N SER A 114 -13.08 0.41 -3.18
CA SER A 114 -13.40 -0.79 -2.41
C SER A 114 -13.95 -0.46 -1.02
N ILE A 115 -13.39 0.55 -0.34
CA ILE A 115 -13.92 1.03 0.94
C ILE A 115 -15.36 1.52 0.77
N ASP A 116 -15.65 2.31 -0.25
CA ASP A 116 -17.02 2.78 -0.51
C ASP A 116 -17.99 1.65 -0.85
N LEU A 117 -17.50 0.60 -1.51
CA LEU A 117 -18.27 -0.61 -1.76
C LEU A 117 -18.55 -1.38 -0.47
N ILE A 118 -17.56 -1.53 0.41
CA ILE A 118 -17.68 -2.19 1.72
C ILE A 118 -18.65 -1.42 2.63
N LYS A 119 -18.61 -0.08 2.62
CA LYS A 119 -19.58 0.76 3.37
C LYS A 119 -21.02 0.49 2.97
N LYS A 120 -21.28 0.28 1.67
CA LYS A 120 -22.63 0.07 1.12
C LYS A 120 -23.09 -1.38 1.29
N SER A 121 -22.20 -2.33 1.06
CA SER A 121 -22.56 -3.73 0.82
C SER A 121 -21.63 -4.74 1.51
N GLY A 122 -20.80 -4.33 2.46
CA GLY A 122 -19.75 -5.16 3.05
C GLY A 122 -20.24 -6.51 3.57
N ARG A 123 -21.39 -6.53 4.26
CA ARG A 123 -22.00 -7.78 4.75
C ARG A 123 -22.55 -8.70 3.67
N ALA A 124 -22.96 -8.16 2.53
CA ALA A 124 -23.42 -8.96 1.40
C ALA A 124 -22.23 -9.53 0.60
N LEU A 125 -21.13 -8.77 0.51
CA LEU A 125 -19.93 -9.16 -0.21
C LEU A 125 -19.08 -10.15 0.59
N TYR A 126 -18.99 -9.95 1.91
CA TYR A 126 -18.20 -10.76 2.82
C TYR A 126 -19.10 -11.25 3.98
N PRO A 127 -19.98 -12.24 3.72
CA PRO A 127 -20.98 -12.68 4.69
C PRO A 127 -20.40 -13.33 5.94
N GLY A 128 -19.20 -13.92 5.88
CA GLY A 128 -18.54 -14.48 7.06
C GLY A 128 -17.59 -13.54 7.80
N ALA A 129 -17.30 -12.36 7.27
CA ALA A 129 -16.47 -11.36 7.94
C ALA A 129 -17.17 -10.80 9.21
N THR A 130 -16.40 -10.47 10.25
CA THR A 130 -16.94 -9.82 11.45
C THR A 130 -17.21 -8.33 11.22
N GLN A 131 -17.99 -7.68 12.09
CA GLN A 131 -18.21 -6.24 11.98
C GLN A 131 -16.90 -5.48 12.16
N GLU A 132 -16.09 -5.91 13.12
CA GLU A 132 -14.79 -5.31 13.44
C GLU A 132 -13.82 -5.36 12.26
N GLN A 133 -13.81 -6.47 11.50
CA GLN A 133 -12.98 -6.58 10.29
C GLN A 133 -13.41 -5.58 9.20
N LEU A 134 -14.72 -5.44 8.98
CA LEU A 134 -15.25 -4.49 7.99
C LEU A 134 -15.04 -3.04 8.46
N ASP A 135 -15.27 -2.74 9.73
CA ASP A 135 -15.06 -1.42 10.31
C ASP A 135 -13.57 -1.02 10.27
N ARG A 136 -12.66 -1.98 10.50
CA ARG A 136 -11.22 -1.75 10.34
C ARG A 136 -10.88 -1.33 8.91
N LEU A 137 -11.36 -2.07 7.91
CA LEU A 137 -11.15 -1.73 6.49
C LEU A 137 -11.73 -0.34 6.14
N ILE A 138 -12.92 -0.03 6.67
CA ILE A 138 -13.58 1.26 6.47
C ILE A 138 -12.78 2.41 7.10
N SER A 139 -12.29 2.23 8.32
CA SER A 139 -11.57 3.26 9.09
C SER A 139 -10.24 3.67 8.46
N MET A 140 -9.66 2.83 7.59
CA MET A 140 -8.43 3.16 6.86
C MET A 140 -8.56 4.44 6.03
N ALA A 141 -9.78 4.75 5.55
CA ALA A 141 -10.01 5.99 4.82
C ALA A 141 -9.73 7.23 5.68
N ASP A 142 -9.99 7.17 6.99
CA ASP A 142 -9.85 8.31 7.90
C ASP A 142 -8.37 8.58 8.23
N VAL A 143 -7.56 7.52 8.32
CA VAL A 143 -6.12 7.59 8.64
C VAL A 143 -5.24 7.56 7.39
N ARG A 144 -5.79 7.69 6.18
CA ARG A 144 -5.02 7.57 4.91
C ARG A 144 -3.83 8.54 4.80
N HIS A 145 -3.93 9.71 5.44
CA HIS A 145 -2.86 10.73 5.45
C HIS A 145 -1.73 10.42 6.45
N GLU A 146 -1.91 9.42 7.31
CA GLU A 146 -0.84 8.92 8.20
C GLU A 146 0.16 8.04 7.43
N TYR A 147 -0.22 7.54 6.25
CA TYR A 147 0.67 6.76 5.39
C TYR A 147 1.68 7.67 4.68
N PRO A 148 2.94 7.24 4.53
CA PRO A 148 3.99 8.04 3.88
C PRO A 148 3.63 8.48 2.45
N ASP A 149 2.89 7.64 1.73
CA ASP A 149 2.43 7.87 0.37
C ASP A 149 1.13 7.09 0.08
N PRO A 150 0.39 7.47 -0.98
CA PRO A 150 -0.86 6.80 -1.35
C PRO A 150 -0.72 5.33 -1.75
N ASP A 151 0.38 4.93 -2.39
CA ASP A 151 0.58 3.54 -2.81
C ASP A 151 0.73 2.61 -1.60
N SER A 152 1.42 3.08 -0.57
CA SER A 152 1.55 2.40 0.72
C SER A 152 0.19 2.22 1.41
N PHE A 153 -0.67 3.25 1.38
CA PHE A 153 -2.05 3.13 1.85
C PHE A 153 -2.83 2.06 1.07
N GLY A 154 -2.76 2.08 -0.26
CA GLY A 154 -3.45 1.09 -1.10
C GLY A 154 -2.95 -0.33 -0.83
N SER A 155 -1.63 -0.52 -0.69
CA SER A 155 -1.04 -1.83 -0.39
C SER A 155 -1.48 -2.38 0.96
N GLU A 156 -1.51 -1.54 2.00
CA GLU A 156 -1.96 -1.96 3.33
C GLU A 156 -3.44 -2.34 3.30
N PHE A 157 -4.27 -1.58 2.59
CA PHE A 157 -5.69 -1.88 2.45
C PHE A 157 -5.92 -3.25 1.81
N PHE A 158 -5.26 -3.53 0.68
CA PHE A 158 -5.43 -4.81 -0.01
C PHE A 158 -4.81 -5.98 0.76
N SER A 159 -3.78 -5.74 1.56
CA SER A 159 -3.25 -6.75 2.49
C SER A 159 -4.33 -7.18 3.50
N LEU A 160 -4.96 -6.21 4.16
CA LEU A 160 -6.04 -6.48 5.13
C LEU A 160 -7.29 -7.07 4.48
N LEU A 161 -7.65 -6.62 3.27
CA LEU A 161 -8.76 -7.20 2.53
C LEU A 161 -8.48 -8.66 2.15
N GLY A 162 -7.24 -8.98 1.76
CA GLY A 162 -6.81 -10.33 1.44
C GLY A 162 -6.96 -11.30 2.61
N GLU A 163 -6.71 -10.86 3.85
CA GLU A 163 -6.95 -11.68 5.05
C GLU A 163 -8.44 -12.04 5.22
N VAL A 164 -9.33 -11.08 4.95
CA VAL A 164 -10.78 -11.30 5.01
C VAL A 164 -11.22 -12.24 3.88
N GLU A 165 -10.73 -12.04 2.66
CA GLU A 165 -11.04 -12.88 1.51
C GLU A 165 -10.55 -14.32 1.68
N GLU A 166 -9.36 -14.52 2.25
CA GLU A 166 -8.84 -15.85 2.53
C GLU A 166 -9.69 -16.58 3.59
N ALA A 167 -10.18 -15.87 4.60
CA ALA A 167 -11.08 -16.42 5.61
C ALA A 167 -12.43 -16.86 5.00
N GLU A 168 -13.00 -16.04 4.09
CA GLU A 168 -14.22 -16.38 3.37
C GLU A 168 -14.03 -17.62 2.49
N ILE A 169 -12.93 -17.70 1.75
CA ILE A 169 -12.61 -18.85 0.90
C ILE A 169 -12.49 -20.12 1.75
N LYS A 170 -11.79 -20.05 2.89
CA LYS A 170 -11.65 -21.18 3.82
C LYS A 170 -13.02 -21.64 4.34
N ARG A 171 -13.89 -20.71 4.74
CA ARG A 171 -15.24 -21.04 5.22
C ARG A 171 -16.09 -21.67 4.12
N ALA A 172 -16.12 -21.09 2.92
CA ALA A 172 -16.89 -21.62 1.80
C ALA A 172 -16.44 -23.04 1.41
N ASN A 173 -15.13 -23.30 1.42
CA ASN A 173 -14.58 -24.63 1.17
C ASN A 173 -14.97 -25.63 2.26
N GLN A 174 -14.97 -25.21 3.52
CA GLN A 174 -15.42 -26.04 4.63
C GLN A 174 -16.91 -26.38 4.49
N GLU A 175 -17.78 -25.40 4.23
CA GLU A 175 -19.21 -25.64 4.03
C GLU A 175 -19.48 -26.57 2.83
N ALA A 176 -18.74 -26.40 1.73
CA ALA A 176 -18.85 -27.30 0.58
C ALA A 176 -18.40 -28.72 0.90
N SER A 177 -17.36 -28.88 1.71
CA SER A 177 -16.89 -30.18 2.19
C SER A 177 -17.91 -30.84 3.12
N ASP A 178 -18.45 -30.09 4.08
CA ASP A 178 -19.43 -30.59 5.05
C ASP A 178 -20.71 -31.04 4.34
N LYS A 179 -21.20 -30.27 3.36
CA LYS A 179 -22.35 -30.66 2.52
C LYS A 179 -22.09 -31.93 1.71
N ARG A 180 -20.88 -32.13 1.19
CA ARG A 180 -20.51 -33.36 0.48
C ARG A 180 -20.47 -34.55 1.43
N LEU A 181 -19.91 -34.39 2.63
CA LEU A 181 -19.87 -35.45 3.65
C LEU A 181 -21.28 -35.84 4.09
N GLU A 182 -22.17 -34.88 4.31
CA GLU A 182 -23.56 -35.13 4.65
C GLU A 182 -24.31 -35.82 3.51
N ALA A 183 -24.13 -35.38 2.26
CA ALA A 183 -24.72 -36.04 1.10
C ALA A 183 -24.28 -37.50 0.97
N ASN A 184 -22.97 -37.78 1.11
CA ASN A 184 -22.43 -39.14 1.08
C ASN A 184 -22.99 -40.01 2.22
N ARG A 185 -23.18 -39.42 3.41
CA ARG A 185 -23.77 -40.12 4.54
C ARG A 185 -25.22 -40.50 4.25
N LEU A 186 -26.02 -39.57 3.74
CA LEU A 186 -27.41 -39.82 3.38
C LEU A 186 -27.53 -40.85 2.25
N GLU A 187 -26.65 -40.82 1.26
CA GLU A 187 -26.57 -41.83 0.20
C GLU A 187 -26.24 -43.21 0.76
N ALA A 188 -25.23 -43.32 1.63
CA ALA A 188 -24.87 -44.58 2.28
C ALA A 188 -26.00 -45.13 3.18
N GLU A 189 -26.72 -44.26 3.90
CA GLU A 189 -27.89 -44.64 4.70
C GLU A 189 -29.03 -45.15 3.80
N ALA A 190 -29.27 -44.51 2.65
CA ALA A 190 -30.26 -44.95 1.66
C ALA A 190 -29.89 -46.31 1.05
N THR A 191 -28.65 -46.51 0.60
CA THR A 191 -28.18 -47.80 0.05
C THR A 191 -28.28 -48.92 1.08
N LYS A 192 -27.98 -48.64 2.35
CA LYS A 192 -28.15 -49.62 3.45
C LYS A 192 -29.62 -50.00 3.64
N ALA A 193 -30.53 -49.03 3.58
CA ALA A 193 -31.96 -49.28 3.68
C ALA A 193 -32.48 -50.13 2.50
N GLU A 194 -32.01 -49.85 1.28
CA GLU A 194 -32.34 -50.64 0.08
C GLU A 194 -31.84 -52.08 0.18
N LEU A 195 -30.59 -52.28 0.64
CA LEU A 195 -30.02 -53.61 0.91
C LEU A 195 -30.86 -54.39 1.93
N GLN A 196 -31.22 -53.77 3.05
CA GLN A 196 -32.07 -54.41 4.07
C GLN A 196 -33.46 -54.77 3.54
N ALA A 197 -34.06 -53.90 2.71
CA ALA A 197 -35.35 -54.18 2.07
C ALA A 197 -35.25 -55.33 1.06
N ALA A 198 -34.18 -55.38 0.26
CA ALA A 198 -33.91 -56.47 -0.67
C ALA A 198 -33.68 -57.81 0.05
N GLU A 199 -32.89 -57.82 1.13
CA GLU A 199 -32.67 -59.00 1.97
C GLU A 199 -33.98 -59.48 2.63
N ALA A 200 -34.81 -58.56 3.15
CA ALA A 200 -36.10 -58.92 3.73
C ALA A 200 -37.06 -59.54 2.70
N LYS A 201 -37.03 -59.04 1.45
CA LYS A 201 -37.80 -59.62 0.34
C LYS A 201 -37.30 -61.02 -0.02
N GLN A 202 -35.98 -61.21 -0.14
CA GLN A 202 -35.39 -62.52 -0.36
C GLN A 202 -35.76 -63.50 0.75
N ARG A 203 -35.71 -63.10 2.03
CA ARG A 203 -36.15 -63.95 3.15
C ARG A 203 -37.62 -64.35 3.07
N ARG A 204 -38.51 -63.47 2.58
CA ARG A 204 -39.92 -63.82 2.35
C ARG A 204 -40.09 -64.82 1.21
N GLU A 205 -39.34 -64.68 0.13
CA GLU A 205 -39.39 -65.57 -1.03
C GLU A 205 -38.69 -66.93 -0.77
N SER A 206 -37.77 -66.99 0.19
CA SER A 206 -37.04 -68.21 0.58
C SER A 206 -37.57 -68.87 1.86
N LEU A 207 -38.63 -68.34 2.47
CA LEU A 207 -39.41 -69.09 3.45
C LEU A 207 -40.11 -70.23 2.70
N PRO A 208 -39.84 -71.50 3.06
CA PRO A 208 -40.48 -72.63 2.39
C PRO A 208 -41.98 -72.48 2.60
N GLY A 209 -42.72 -72.38 1.51
CA GLY A 209 -44.12 -72.74 1.51
C GLY A 209 -44.18 -74.14 2.11
N GLY A 210 -44.68 -74.20 3.34
CA GLY A 210 -45.03 -75.46 3.98
C GLY A 210 -45.91 -76.20 3.00
N GLY A 211 -45.35 -77.26 2.43
CA GLY A 211 -46.15 -78.34 1.91
C GLY A 211 -46.95 -78.88 3.08
N HIS A 212 -48.26 -78.76 2.99
CA HIS A 212 -49.26 -79.74 3.37
C HIS A 212 -50.42 -79.42 2.42
N GLU A 213 -50.64 -80.27 1.43
CA GLU A 213 -51.59 -81.39 1.52
C GLU A 213 -53.02 -80.89 1.75
#